data_AF-A0AA43L6Y5-F1
#
_entry.id   AF-A0AA43L6Y5-F1
#
_cell.length_a   1.000
_cell.length_b   1.000
_cell.length_c   1.000
_cell.angle_alpha   90.00
_cell.angle_beta   90.00
_cell.angle_gamma   90.00
#
_symmetry.space_group_name_H-M   'P 1'
#
loop_
_entity.id
_entity.type
_entity.pdbx_description
1 polymer ?
#
loop_
_entity_poly.entity_id
_entity_poly.type
_entity_poly.pdbx_seq_one_letter_code
_entity_poly.pdbx_strand_id
1 'polypeptide(L)'
;MISNQQSLNLSPFMPIYDIVVPKDNMDLVDFSFIHEELQNNYCLDNGRNAVPPIRMFKYLLLRSIFDLSDVDVVERSKYDMSLKYFLDIAPEDEVINPSSLTKFRKLRL
;
A
#
# COMPACT_ATOMS: atom_id res chain seq x y z
N MET A 1 5.22 9.83 11.43
CA MET A 1 6.44 9.00 11.48
C MET A 1 6.42 7.99 10.35
N ILE A 2 7.57 7.76 9.70
CA ILE A 2 7.78 6.58 8.85
C ILE A 2 8.22 5.46 9.79
N SER A 3 7.46 4.38 9.87
CA SER A 3 7.90 3.19 10.60
C SER A 3 8.98 2.48 9.78
N ASN A 4 10.20 2.41 10.30
CA ASN A 4 11.25 1.53 9.76
C ASN A 4 10.94 0.04 9.94
N GLN A 5 9.95 -0.29 10.78
CA GLN A 5 9.46 -1.64 10.91
C GLN A 5 8.60 -2.00 9.71
N GLN A 6 9.15 -2.83 8.83
CA GLN A 6 8.34 -3.84 8.14
C GLN A 6 7.65 -4.64 9.24
N SER A 7 6.43 -4.27 9.61
CA SER A 7 5.62 -5.06 10.52
C SER A 7 5.42 -6.41 9.83
N LEU A 8 6.07 -7.46 10.35
CA LEU A 8 5.78 -8.82 9.93
C LEU A 8 4.29 -9.03 10.18
N ASN A 9 3.49 -9.03 9.11
CA ASN A 9 2.07 -9.29 9.20
C ASN A 9 1.90 -10.78 9.51
N LEU A 10 1.84 -11.12 10.80
CA LEU A 10 1.66 -12.47 11.32
C LEU A 10 0.19 -12.91 11.26
N SER A 11 -0.55 -12.44 10.25
CA SER A 11 -1.96 -12.78 10.09
C SER A 11 -2.11 -14.28 9.85
N PRO A 12 -3.03 -14.96 10.55
CA PRO A 12 -3.30 -16.38 10.33
C PRO A 12 -3.92 -16.65 8.95
N PHE A 13 -4.41 -15.62 8.26
CA PHE A 13 -5.07 -15.72 6.96
C PHE A 13 -4.13 -15.50 5.77
N MET A 14 -2.87 -15.10 6.00
CA MET A 14 -1.85 -14.94 4.95
C MET A 14 -1.73 -16.13 3.98
N PRO A 15 -1.82 -17.41 4.41
CA PRO A 15 -1.74 -18.56 3.50
C PRO A 15 -2.83 -18.60 2.42
N ILE A 16 -3.91 -17.83 2.57
CA ILE A 16 -4.95 -17.71 1.53
C ILE A 16 -4.38 -17.06 0.27
N TYR A 17 -3.41 -16.15 0.40
CA TYR A 17 -2.78 -15.52 -0.77
C TYR A 17 -2.03 -16.53 -1.63
N ASP A 18 -1.35 -17.50 -1.02
CA ASP A 18 -0.63 -18.56 -1.76
C ASP A 18 -1.56 -19.43 -2.62
N ILE A 19 -2.86 -19.48 -2.26
CA ILE A 19 -3.89 -20.28 -2.94
C ILE A 19 -4.58 -19.44 -4.03
N VAL A 20 -4.94 -18.20 -3.72
CA VAL A 20 -5.82 -17.37 -4.56
C VAL A 20 -5.03 -16.49 -5.53
N VAL A 21 -3.83 -16.04 -5.16
CA VAL A 21 -3.03 -15.12 -5.96
C VAL A 21 -2.08 -15.92 -6.86
N PRO A 22 -2.14 -15.76 -8.20
CA PRO A 22 -1.19 -16.41 -9.10
C PRO A 22 0.25 -15.96 -8.82
N LYS A 23 1.21 -16.87 -9.00
CA LYS A 23 2.64 -16.56 -8.79
C LYS A 23 3.22 -15.52 -9.75
N ASP A 24 2.55 -15.28 -10.87
CA ASP A 24 2.93 -14.28 -11.89
C ASP A 24 2.33 -12.89 -11.61
N ASN A 25 2.06 -12.58 -10.33
CA ASN A 25 1.51 -11.28 -9.94
C ASN A 25 2.60 -10.18 -9.98
N MET A 26 2.19 -8.91 -9.90
CA MET A 26 2.99 -7.69 -10.10
C MET A 26 4.13 -7.45 -9.08
N ASP A 27 4.59 -8.48 -8.36
CA ASP A 27 5.55 -8.43 -7.25
C ASP A 27 7.00 -8.18 -7.67
N LEU A 28 7.30 -8.09 -8.98
CA LEU A 28 8.66 -7.99 -9.49
C LEU A 28 9.27 -6.57 -9.41
N VAL A 29 8.54 -5.59 -8.88
CA VAL A 29 9.00 -4.20 -8.83
C VAL A 29 9.54 -3.86 -7.43
N ASP A 30 10.82 -3.48 -7.38
CA ASP A 30 11.42 -2.93 -6.17
C ASP A 30 11.02 -1.46 -5.97
N PHE A 31 10.42 -1.17 -4.81
CA PHE A 31 9.98 0.17 -4.41
C PHE A 31 10.84 0.77 -3.30
N SER A 32 11.96 0.14 -2.94
CA SER A 32 12.90 0.59 -1.91
C SER A 32 13.32 2.06 -2.09
N PHE A 33 13.55 2.49 -3.33
CA PHE A 33 13.94 3.86 -3.70
C PHE A 33 12.98 4.94 -3.17
N ILE A 34 11.68 4.63 -3.06
CA ILE A 34 10.67 5.58 -2.57
C ILE A 34 10.90 5.89 -1.10
N HIS A 35 11.28 4.87 -0.32
CA HIS A 35 11.55 5.08 1.09
C HIS A 35 12.80 5.93 1.29
N GLU A 36 13.86 5.66 0.53
CA GLU A 36 15.11 6.43 0.58
C GLU A 36 14.88 7.91 0.26
N GLU A 37 14.11 8.20 -0.80
CA GLU A 37 13.82 9.58 -1.22
C GLU A 37 12.97 10.34 -0.19
N LEU A 38 12.05 9.62 0.48
CA LEU A 38 11.08 10.24 1.38
C LEU A 38 11.52 10.28 2.83
N GLN A 39 12.52 9.50 3.24
CA GLN A 39 12.93 9.37 4.63
C GLN A 39 13.17 10.73 5.30
N ASN A 40 13.83 11.66 4.59
CA ASN A 40 14.16 13.00 5.10
C ASN A 40 12.94 13.91 5.35
N ASN A 41 11.81 13.62 4.69
CA ASN A 41 10.57 14.40 4.83
C ASN A 41 9.71 13.94 6.01
N TYR A 42 10.12 12.86 6.71
CA TYR A 42 9.38 12.30 7.83
C TYR A 42 10.21 12.33 9.11
N CYS A 43 9.52 12.62 10.22
CA CYS A 43 10.12 12.56 11.55
C CYS A 43 10.15 11.10 12.06
N LEU A 44 11.25 10.69 12.68
CA LEU A 44 11.48 9.31 13.15
C LEU A 44 10.78 8.99 14.47
N ASP A 45 10.56 10.00 15.32
CA ASP A 45 10.19 9.84 16.74
C ASP A 45 8.95 10.64 17.15
N ASN A 46 8.46 11.55 16.30
CA ASN A 46 7.34 12.44 16.65
C ASN A 46 6.10 12.30 15.75
N GLY A 47 4.93 12.19 16.39
CA GLY A 47 3.62 12.25 15.77
C GLY A 47 2.93 10.90 15.53
N ARG A 48 1.90 10.91 14.68
CA ARG A 48 1.16 9.69 14.32
C ARG A 48 1.92 8.88 13.27
N ASN A 49 1.81 7.56 13.32
CA ASN A 49 2.27 6.70 12.23
C ASN A 49 1.49 7.04 10.95
N ALA A 50 2.23 7.35 9.88
CA ALA A 50 1.66 7.54 8.57
C ALA A 50 1.43 6.19 7.90
N VAL A 51 0.53 6.15 6.92
CA VAL A 51 0.51 5.03 5.97
C VAL A 51 1.87 4.98 5.26
N PRO A 52 2.49 3.79 5.09
CA PRO A 52 3.75 3.66 4.40
C PRO A 52 3.72 4.33 3.01
N PRO A 53 4.70 5.20 2.68
CA PRO A 53 4.71 5.88 1.39
C PRO A 53 4.75 4.92 0.20
N ILE A 54 5.49 3.80 0.33
CA ILE A 54 5.53 2.72 -0.67
C ILE A 54 4.11 2.23 -0.99
N ARG A 55 3.27 2.00 0.03
CA ARG A 55 1.89 1.55 -0.16
C ARG A 55 1.05 2.60 -0.90
N MET A 56 1.23 3.89 -0.58
CA MET A 56 0.55 4.96 -1.29
C MET A 56 0.94 5.02 -2.77
N PHE A 57 2.22 4.83 -3.10
CA PHE A 57 2.68 4.73 -4.48
C PHE A 57 2.13 3.49 -5.19
N LYS A 58 2.09 2.34 -4.53
CA LYS A 58 1.45 1.13 -5.06
C LYS A 58 -0.02 1.39 -5.43
N TYR A 59 -0.78 2.09 -4.58
CA TYR A 59 -2.14 2.52 -4.90
C TYR A 59 -2.21 3.42 -6.14
N LEU A 60 -1.30 4.39 -6.28
CA LEU A 60 -1.23 5.25 -7.46
C LEU A 60 -0.90 4.46 -8.74
N LEU A 61 -0.04 3.46 -8.63
CA LEU A 61 0.31 2.56 -9.73
C LEU A 61 -0.90 1.73 -10.16
N LEU A 62 -1.58 1.08 -9.20
CA LEU A 62 -2.81 0.32 -9.45
C LEU A 62 -3.88 1.19 -10.12
N ARG A 63 -4.06 2.40 -9.63
CA ARG A 63 -4.96 3.39 -10.22
C ARG A 63 -4.63 3.63 -11.70
N SER A 64 -3.34 3.78 -12.04
CA SER A 64 -2.90 4.03 -13.41
C SER A 64 -3.02 2.81 -14.33
N ILE A 65 -2.79 1.60 -13.81
CA ILE A 65 -2.89 0.36 -14.58
C ILE A 65 -4.34 0.04 -14.94
N PHE A 66 -5.24 0.20 -13.97
CA PHE A 66 -6.66 -0.15 -14.13
C PHE A 66 -7.55 1.02 -14.55
N ASP A 67 -6.98 2.21 -14.77
CA ASP A 67 -7.68 3.45 -15.10
C ASP A 67 -8.88 3.74 -14.18
N LEU A 68 -8.63 3.67 -12.86
CA LEU A 68 -9.65 3.83 -11.82
C LEU A 68 -9.59 5.23 -11.17
N SER A 69 -10.66 5.62 -10.49
CA SER A 69 -10.61 6.78 -9.59
C SER A 69 -9.92 6.44 -8.25
N ASP A 70 -9.52 7.47 -7.49
CA ASP A 70 -8.94 7.29 -6.15
C ASP A 70 -9.92 6.56 -5.20
N VAL A 71 -11.23 6.71 -5.41
CA VAL A 71 -12.27 6.02 -4.62
C VAL A 71 -12.43 4.58 -5.09
N ASP A 72 -12.49 4.36 -6.40
CA ASP A 72 -12.75 3.03 -6.96
C ASP A 72 -11.58 2.08 -6.73
N VAL A 73 -10.34 2.56 -6.81
CA VAL A 73 -9.15 1.72 -6.53
C VAL A 73 -9.12 1.28 -5.06
N VAL A 74 -9.51 2.16 -4.14
CA VAL A 74 -9.58 1.85 -2.72
C VAL A 74 -10.73 0.89 -2.43
N GLU A 75 -11.91 1.12 -3.02
CA GLU A 75 -13.05 0.23 -2.87
C GLU A 75 -12.76 -1.17 -3.42
N ARG A 76 -12.18 -1.26 -4.62
CA ARG A 76 -11.79 -2.54 -5.22
C ARG A 76 -10.75 -3.27 -4.37
N SER A 77 -9.81 -2.54 -3.76
CA SER A 77 -8.83 -3.13 -2.84
C SER A 77 -9.42 -3.73 -1.57
N LYS A 78 -10.70 -3.51 -1.24
CA LYS A 78 -11.34 -4.17 -0.10
C LYS A 78 -11.60 -5.65 -0.34
N TYR A 79 -11.97 -6.00 -1.57
CA TYR A 79 -12.46 -7.33 -1.93
C TYR A 79 -11.52 -8.09 -2.87
N ASP A 80 -10.71 -7.36 -3.65
CA ASP A 80 -9.76 -7.97 -4.58
C ASP A 80 -8.48 -8.40 -3.85
N MET A 81 -8.36 -9.71 -3.64
CA MET A 81 -7.23 -10.31 -2.92
C MET A 81 -5.89 -10.07 -3.60
N SER A 82 -5.87 -9.97 -4.94
CA SER A 82 -4.65 -9.70 -5.70
C SER A 82 -4.12 -8.30 -5.41
N LEU A 83 -5.02 -7.32 -5.26
CA LEU A 83 -4.67 -5.94 -4.90
C LEU A 83 -4.22 -5.83 -3.45
N LYS A 84 -4.93 -6.47 -2.51
CA LYS A 84 -4.51 -6.45 -1.10
C LYS A 84 -3.13 -7.06 -0.90
N TYR A 85 -2.88 -8.19 -1.56
CA TYR A 85 -1.59 -8.85 -1.56
C TYR A 85 -0.50 -7.92 -2.11
N PHE A 86 -0.72 -7.32 -3.28
CA PHE A 86 0.23 -6.36 -3.85
C PHE A 86 0.51 -5.17 -2.92
N LEU A 87 -0.47 -4.72 -2.14
CA LEU A 87 -0.37 -3.58 -1.22
C LEU A 87 0.25 -3.91 0.15
N ASP A 88 0.69 -5.16 0.36
CA ASP A 88 1.18 -5.67 1.64
C ASP A 88 0.16 -5.44 2.79
N ILE A 89 -1.11 -5.76 2.52
CA ILE A 89 -2.22 -5.69 3.48
C ILE A 89 -2.65 -7.12 3.81
N ALA A 90 -2.89 -7.43 5.08
CA ALA A 90 -3.41 -8.75 5.44
C ALA A 90 -4.86 -8.93 4.92
N PRO A 91 -5.31 -10.17 4.65
CA PRO A 91 -6.66 -10.40 4.09
C PRO A 91 -7.79 -9.74 4.88
N GLU A 92 -7.71 -9.78 6.21
CA GLU A 92 -8.69 -9.26 7.15
C GLU A 92 -8.58 -7.75 7.41
N ASP A 93 -7.45 -7.14 7.08
CA ASP A 93 -7.18 -5.75 7.43
C ASP A 93 -8.02 -4.77 6.60
N GLU A 94 -8.33 -3.64 7.20
CA GLU A 94 -8.95 -2.51 6.53
C GLU A 94 -7.98 -1.80 5.58
N VAL A 95 -8.55 -1.23 4.52
CA VAL A 95 -7.82 -0.42 3.54
C VAL A 95 -7.76 1.04 3.94
N ILE A 96 -6.92 1.82 3.26
CA ILE A 96 -6.80 3.26 3.53
C ILE A 96 -8.12 4.00 3.26
N ASN A 97 -8.30 5.16 3.88
CA ASN A 97 -9.39 6.06 3.49
C ASN A 97 -9.09 6.70 2.12
N PRO A 98 -10.03 6.73 1.16
CA PRO A 98 -9.82 7.32 -0.18
C PRO A 98 -9.30 8.76 -0.19
N SER A 99 -9.67 9.56 0.82
CA SER A 99 -9.18 10.92 0.97
C SER A 99 -7.67 10.99 1.22
N SER A 100 -7.08 9.96 1.83
CA SER A 100 -5.64 9.87 2.07
C SER A 100 -4.89 9.75 0.75
N LEU A 101 -5.39 8.92 -0.19
CA LEU A 101 -4.82 8.77 -1.51
C LEU A 101 -4.95 10.05 -2.34
N THR A 102 -6.13 10.68 -2.29
CA THR A 102 -6.38 11.96 -2.96
C THR A 102 -5.41 13.04 -2.47
N LYS A 103 -5.23 13.14 -1.15
CA LYS A 103 -4.34 14.12 -0.52
C LYS A 103 -2.88 13.86 -0.93
N PHE A 104 -2.44 12.60 -0.88
CA PHE A 104 -1.09 12.20 -1.29
C PHE A 104 -0.79 12.54 -2.75
N ARG A 105 -1.76 12.36 -3.64
CA ARG A 105 -1.62 12.69 -5.07
C ARG A 105 -1.55 14.20 -5.35
N LYS A 106 -2.34 15.00 -4.62
CA LYS A 106 -2.46 16.45 -4.85
C LYS A 106 -1.37 17.25 -4.16
N LEU A 107 -1.05 16.90 -2.92
CA LEU A 107 0.04 17.52 -2.18
C LEU A 107 1.34 16.83 -2.61
N ARG A 108 1.87 17.29 -3.75
CA ARG A 108 3.23 16.96 -4.16
C ARG A 108 4.17 17.57 -3.11
N LEU A 109 5.15 16.77 -2.67
CA LEU A 109 6.18 17.17 -1.72
C LEU A 109 6.90 18.44 -2.18
#